data_AF-A0A369LRX8-F1
#
_entry.id   AF-A0A369LRX8-F1
#
_cell.length_a   1.000
_cell.length_b   1.000
_cell.length_c   1.000
_cell.angle_alpha   90.00
_cell.angle_beta   90.00
_cell.angle_gamma   90.00
#
_symmetry.space_group_name_H-M   'P 1'
#
loop_
_entity.id
_entity.type
_entity.pdbx_description
1 polymer ?
#
loop_
_entity_poly.entity_id
_entity_poly.type
_entity_poly.pdbx_seq_one_letter_code
_entity_poly.pdbx_strand_id
1 'polypeptide(L)'
;MPYRGLPYLVSEQASVGGRVDPYASERHALPDCAQGVRYSSAPRSNERRVVSYRTCQTVCPPRADESRLDAKPALSDVEPMRILAAVMLMAVVAVAAAFVGIGVANGFTGIVDGTVLSIDSADAAGSNAPLSTAASEWEQGSVPQLYQADYQWSDRPYGSGTMGSSGAAPLSLAMVHACLTGDASMGPVEVASLAQRKGYADQPDATALLTDGAAEIGLTARPVEASELALRRQLNAGFPVICAVSSDAFGGRTTYIVLCGIDEHSRLVVCDPGSVDRTEKRWSFDDVLSASSSMWAYGVAG
;
A
#
# COMPACT_ATOMS: atom_id res chain seq x y z
N MET A 1 -56.51 -27.86 -47.93
CA MET A 1 -56.43 -26.83 -46.88
C MET A 1 -55.12 -26.06 -47.02
N PRO A 2 -55.11 -24.88 -47.66
CA PRO A 2 -54.08 -23.88 -47.42
C PRO A 2 -54.69 -22.57 -46.92
N TYR A 3 -54.13 -22.06 -45.82
CA TYR A 3 -54.53 -20.81 -45.18
C TYR A 3 -53.98 -19.59 -45.94
N ARG A 4 -54.85 -18.59 -46.14
CA ARG A 4 -54.57 -17.25 -46.66
C ARG A 4 -53.86 -16.41 -45.59
N GLY A 5 -52.77 -15.73 -45.99
CA GLY A 5 -52.22 -14.57 -45.28
C GLY A 5 -52.42 -13.30 -46.11
N LEU A 6 -53.02 -12.28 -45.50
CA LEU A 6 -53.29 -10.95 -46.07
C LEU A 6 -52.01 -10.10 -46.16
N PRO A 7 -51.79 -9.31 -47.23
CA PRO A 7 -50.82 -8.22 -47.22
C PRO A 7 -51.46 -6.94 -46.65
N TYR A 8 -50.82 -6.31 -45.68
CA TYR A 8 -51.16 -4.95 -45.24
C TYR A 8 -50.20 -3.94 -45.87
N LEU A 9 -50.77 -2.83 -46.34
CA LEU A 9 -50.08 -1.71 -46.96
C LEU A 9 -49.45 -0.82 -45.89
N VAL A 10 -48.18 -0.48 -46.09
CA VAL A 10 -47.47 0.57 -45.34
C VAL A 10 -47.86 1.92 -45.94
N SER A 11 -48.50 2.78 -45.15
CA SER A 11 -48.66 4.20 -45.48
C SER A 11 -47.64 5.02 -44.71
N GLU A 12 -46.78 5.70 -45.45
CA GLU A 12 -45.82 6.68 -44.99
C GLU A 12 -46.56 7.98 -44.63
N GLN A 13 -46.42 8.46 -43.41
CA GLN A 13 -46.79 9.83 -43.03
C GLN A 13 -45.56 10.54 -42.46
N ALA A 14 -45.14 11.58 -43.19
CA ALA A 14 -44.19 12.57 -42.73
C ALA A 14 -44.78 13.35 -41.54
N SER A 15 -44.03 13.40 -40.44
CA SER A 15 -44.27 14.31 -39.33
C SER A 15 -43.05 15.21 -39.16
N VAL A 16 -43.30 16.50 -39.36
CA VAL A 16 -42.41 17.62 -39.03
C VAL A 16 -42.66 18.01 -37.58
N GLY A 17 -41.59 18.22 -36.81
CA GLY A 17 -41.61 19.16 -35.68
C GLY A 17 -41.09 18.62 -34.35
N GLY A 18 -40.07 19.30 -33.82
CA GLY A 18 -39.74 19.25 -32.39
C GLY A 18 -38.36 18.70 -32.05
N ARG A 19 -37.28 19.39 -32.46
CA ARG A 19 -35.96 19.20 -31.84
C ARG A 19 -35.98 19.94 -30.50
N VAL A 20 -36.25 19.21 -29.42
CA VAL A 20 -36.16 19.72 -28.05
C VAL A 20 -34.68 19.68 -27.65
N ASP A 21 -34.11 20.86 -27.43
CA ASP A 21 -32.78 21.05 -26.88
C ASP A 21 -32.88 20.96 -25.34
N PRO A 22 -32.32 19.93 -24.68
CA PRO A 22 -32.50 19.73 -23.24
C PRO A 22 -31.61 20.65 -22.37
N TYR A 23 -30.91 21.64 -22.94
CA TYR A 23 -30.05 22.57 -22.18
C TYR A 23 -30.48 24.05 -22.21
N ALA A 24 -31.68 24.37 -22.72
CA ALA A 24 -32.17 25.74 -22.81
C ALA A 24 -33.06 26.17 -21.63
N SER A 25 -32.51 26.13 -20.41
CA SER A 25 -32.97 26.91 -19.25
C SER A 25 -31.79 26.93 -18.29
N GLU A 26 -31.07 28.04 -18.12
CA GLU A 26 -31.42 29.04 -17.13
C GLU A 26 -30.73 30.38 -17.47
N ARG A 27 -31.53 31.45 -17.55
CA ARG A 27 -31.00 32.82 -17.54
C ARG A 27 -30.65 33.19 -16.10
N HIS A 28 -29.40 32.98 -15.71
CA HIS A 28 -28.86 33.61 -14.51
C HIS A 28 -28.44 35.04 -14.85
N ALA A 29 -29.14 36.01 -14.27
CA ALA A 29 -28.75 37.41 -14.31
C ALA A 29 -27.44 37.58 -13.51
N LEU A 30 -26.39 38.07 -14.16
CA LEU A 30 -25.15 38.47 -13.51
C LEU A 30 -25.42 39.73 -12.65
N PRO A 31 -25.07 39.74 -11.36
CA PRO A 31 -24.99 40.99 -10.61
C PRO A 31 -23.73 41.75 -11.03
N ASP A 32 -23.97 43.01 -11.38
CA ASP A 32 -22.99 43.99 -11.81
C ASP A 32 -22.27 44.63 -10.60
N CYS A 33 -21.00 44.92 -10.85
CA CYS A 33 -20.05 45.83 -10.22
C CYS A 33 -19.86 45.97 -8.67
N ALA A 34 -18.57 45.89 -8.33
CA ALA A 34 -17.83 46.75 -7.41
C ALA A 34 -17.88 46.46 -5.90
N GLN A 35 -17.06 45.50 -5.45
CA GLN A 35 -16.46 45.52 -4.11
C GLN A 35 -14.95 45.29 -4.19
N GLY A 36 -14.21 46.30 -3.70
CA GLY A 36 -12.79 46.48 -3.95
C GLY A 36 -11.89 45.52 -3.18
N VAL A 37 -10.92 44.97 -3.90
CA VAL A 37 -9.73 44.35 -3.34
C VAL A 37 -8.84 45.47 -2.78
N ARG A 38 -8.74 45.59 -1.46
CA ARG A 38 -7.71 46.43 -0.82
C ARG A 38 -6.40 45.66 -0.78
N TYR A 39 -5.42 46.11 -1.56
CA TYR A 39 -4.02 45.76 -1.34
C TYR A 39 -3.48 46.58 -0.17
N SER A 40 -3.10 45.93 0.93
CA SER A 40 -2.34 46.58 2.00
C SER A 40 -0.90 46.81 1.52
N SER A 41 -0.61 48.03 1.10
CA SER A 41 0.77 48.48 0.89
C SER A 41 1.35 48.88 2.24
N ALA A 42 2.40 48.18 2.68
CA ALA A 42 3.17 48.55 3.86
C ALA A 42 3.92 49.88 3.59
N PRO A 43 4.02 50.79 4.57
CA PRO A 43 4.70 52.06 4.38
C PRO A 43 6.21 51.87 4.29
N ARG A 44 6.81 52.50 3.27
CA ARG A 44 8.25 52.74 3.15
C ARG A 44 8.73 53.59 4.33
N SER A 45 9.53 53.03 5.22
CA SER A 45 10.40 53.81 6.11
C SER A 45 11.71 54.12 5.39
N ASN A 46 11.92 55.40 5.10
CA ASN A 46 13.19 55.95 4.67
C ASN A 46 13.92 56.46 5.91
N GLU A 47 14.88 55.70 6.43
CA GLU A 47 15.93 56.28 7.27
C GLU A 47 17.26 55.58 6.99
N ARG A 48 18.10 56.29 6.25
CA ARG A 48 19.52 55.98 6.05
C ARG A 48 20.25 56.07 7.39
N ARG A 49 20.93 54.99 7.77
CA ARG A 49 22.19 55.11 8.52
C ARG A 49 23.22 54.12 7.99
N VAL A 50 24.13 54.65 7.18
CA VAL A 50 25.33 53.98 6.70
C VAL A 50 26.26 53.77 7.90
N VAL A 51 26.56 52.51 8.24
CA VAL A 51 27.64 52.16 9.17
C VAL A 51 28.80 51.64 8.34
N SER A 52 29.86 52.44 8.26
CA SER A 52 31.11 52.10 7.59
C SER A 52 31.91 51.12 8.45
N TYR A 53 32.16 49.92 7.94
CA TYR A 53 33.13 48.99 8.51
C TYR A 53 34.55 49.39 8.07
N ARG A 54 35.43 49.58 9.05
CA ARG A 54 36.86 49.85 8.83
C ARG A 54 37.62 48.51 8.78
N THR A 55 38.54 48.41 7.85
CA THR A 55 39.29 47.21 7.50
C THR A 55 40.38 46.84 8.52
N CYS A 56 40.62 45.52 8.62
CA CYS A 56 41.83 44.83 9.09
C CYS A 56 42.35 45.13 10.50
N GLN A 57 42.37 44.12 11.37
CA GLN A 57 43.61 43.77 12.05
C GLN A 57 43.65 42.28 12.45
N THR A 58 44.76 41.68 12.06
CA THR A 58 45.27 40.33 12.31
C THR A 58 45.35 39.97 13.79
N VAL A 59 44.82 38.81 14.15
CA VAL A 59 44.97 38.21 15.49
C VAL A 59 46.25 37.37 15.51
N CYS A 60 47.23 37.79 16.30
CA CYS A 60 48.37 36.96 16.70
C CYS A 60 48.04 36.19 17.99
N PRO A 61 48.55 34.95 18.14
CA PRO A 61 48.26 34.14 19.33
C PRO A 61 49.09 34.60 20.54
N PRO A 62 48.58 34.41 21.77
CA PRO A 62 49.32 34.75 22.98
C PRO A 62 50.49 33.79 23.21
N ARG A 63 51.69 34.35 23.38
CA ARG A 63 52.88 33.67 23.90
C ARG A 63 52.75 33.44 25.40
N ALA A 64 53.28 32.31 25.84
CA ALA A 64 53.49 31.97 27.24
C ALA A 64 54.49 32.91 27.91
N ASP A 65 54.26 33.24 29.18
CA ASP A 65 55.30 33.70 30.09
C ASP A 65 55.23 32.87 31.37
N GLU A 66 56.41 32.38 31.77
CA GLU A 66 56.64 31.43 32.83
C GLU A 66 56.74 32.14 34.19
N SER A 67 56.75 31.32 35.24
CA SER A 67 57.17 31.63 36.62
C SER A 67 56.07 31.99 37.63
N ARG A 68 55.45 30.94 38.20
CA ARG A 68 55.32 30.89 39.66
C ARG A 68 55.61 29.47 40.18
N LEU A 69 56.60 29.45 41.05
CA LEU A 69 57.27 28.33 41.69
C LEU A 69 56.36 27.33 42.41
N ASP A 70 56.85 26.09 42.41
CA ASP A 70 56.83 25.11 43.51
C ASP A 70 55.49 24.70 44.15
N ALA A 71 54.91 23.63 43.60
CA ALA A 71 54.34 22.55 44.40
C ALA A 71 54.45 21.25 43.62
N LYS A 72 55.37 20.37 44.03
CA LYS A 72 55.48 18.99 43.55
C LYS A 72 54.29 18.18 44.11
N PRO A 73 53.32 17.69 43.32
CA PRO A 73 52.49 16.60 43.80
C PRO A 73 53.28 15.31 43.60
N ALA A 74 53.52 14.63 44.72
CA ALA A 74 54.13 13.32 44.76
C ALA A 74 53.39 12.35 43.83
N LEU A 75 54.15 11.48 43.16
CA LEU A 75 53.63 10.24 42.62
C LEU A 75 52.84 9.53 43.72
N SER A 76 51.53 9.42 43.56
CA SER A 76 50.69 8.52 44.34
C SER A 76 50.24 7.41 43.42
N ASP A 77 50.63 6.19 43.78
CA ASP A 77 50.23 4.91 43.20
C ASP A 77 48.76 4.90 42.77
N VAL A 78 48.53 4.86 41.46
CA VAL A 78 47.24 4.45 40.94
C VAL A 78 47.32 2.95 40.72
N GLU A 79 46.80 2.18 41.67
CA GLU A 79 46.73 0.72 41.56
C GLU A 79 46.05 0.35 40.23
N PRO A 80 46.73 -0.39 39.34
CA PRO A 80 46.21 -0.70 37.99
C PRO A 80 44.88 -1.47 38.05
N MET A 81 44.60 -2.12 39.18
CA MET A 81 43.35 -2.82 39.46
C MET A 81 42.14 -1.88 39.61
N ARG A 82 42.35 -0.64 40.08
CA ARG A 82 41.29 0.37 40.17
C ARG A 82 40.95 0.99 38.81
N ILE A 83 41.95 1.14 37.94
CA ILE A 83 41.73 1.58 36.56
C ILE A 83 40.96 0.51 35.79
N LEU A 84 41.37 -0.76 35.92
CA LEU A 84 40.66 -1.88 35.28
C LEU A 84 39.23 -2.02 35.81
N ALA A 85 39.02 -1.88 37.12
CA ALA A 85 37.68 -1.90 37.72
C ALA A 85 36.81 -0.74 37.22
N ALA A 86 37.37 0.46 37.07
CA ALA A 86 36.65 1.62 36.54
C ALA A 86 36.27 1.43 35.06
N VAL A 87 37.17 0.88 34.24
CA VAL A 87 36.89 0.58 32.82
C VAL A 87 35.82 -0.51 32.69
N MET A 88 35.90 -1.58 33.49
CA MET A 88 34.88 -2.63 33.49
C MET A 88 33.52 -2.13 33.98
N LEU A 89 33.49 -1.28 35.01
CA LEU A 89 32.25 -0.64 35.48
C LEU A 89 31.62 0.22 34.38
N MET A 90 32.41 1.03 33.68
CA MET A 90 31.93 1.85 32.56
C MET A 90 31.39 0.98 31.41
N ALA A 91 32.04 -0.14 31.10
CA ALA A 91 31.56 -1.07 30.08
C ALA A 91 30.22 -1.72 30.47
N VAL A 92 30.06 -2.14 31.74
CA VAL A 92 28.79 -2.70 32.25
C VAL A 92 27.67 -1.67 32.21
N VAL A 93 27.94 -0.41 32.59
CA VAL A 93 26.96 0.68 32.52
C VAL A 93 26.55 0.96 31.07
N ALA A 94 27.48 0.94 30.12
CA ALA A 94 27.18 1.13 28.70
C ALA A 94 26.29 0.00 28.15
N VAL A 95 26.56 -1.25 28.52
CA VAL A 95 25.73 -2.40 28.12
C VAL A 95 24.34 -2.32 28.77
N ALA A 96 24.25 -1.99 30.06
CA ALA A 96 22.97 -1.82 30.73
C ALA A 96 22.12 -0.69 30.12
N ALA A 97 22.74 0.44 29.74
CA ALA A 97 22.04 1.54 29.07
C ALA A 97 21.51 1.12 27.68
N ALA A 98 22.25 0.30 26.94
CA ALA A 98 21.80 -0.22 25.65
C ALA A 98 20.59 -1.18 25.80
N PHE A 99 20.55 -2.01 26.85
CA PHE A 99 19.41 -2.88 27.13
C PHE A 99 18.18 -2.13 27.68
N VAL A 100 18.38 -1.06 28.46
CA VAL A 100 17.28 -0.20 28.92
C VAL A 100 16.68 0.62 27.76
N GLY A 101 17.49 1.00 26.77
CA GLY A 101 17.01 1.67 25.54
C GLY A 101 16.10 0.80 24.67
N ILE A 102 16.24 -0.53 24.73
CA ILE A 102 15.38 -1.48 24.01
C ILE A 102 14.10 -1.81 24.81
N GLY A 103 14.11 -1.65 26.14
CA GLY A 103 12.96 -1.94 27.01
C GLY A 103 11.90 -0.84 27.12
N VAL A 104 12.20 0.40 26.74
CA VAL A 104 11.27 1.55 26.86
C VAL A 104 10.46 1.81 25.58
N ALA A 105 10.79 1.17 24.45
CA ALA A 105 10.02 1.31 23.22
C ALA A 105 8.74 0.43 23.17
N ASN A 106 8.64 -0.62 24.00
CA ASN A 106 7.55 -1.62 23.91
C ASN A 106 6.72 -1.75 25.20
N GLY A 107 6.69 -0.74 26.07
CA GLY A 107 6.12 -0.90 27.40
C GLY A 107 5.50 0.35 28.01
N PHE A 108 4.71 1.14 27.27
CA PHE A 108 3.83 2.14 27.89
C PHE A 108 2.61 2.51 27.02
N THR A 109 1.78 1.53 26.67
CA THR A 109 0.39 1.76 26.23
C THR A 109 -0.53 0.98 27.16
N GLY A 110 -0.80 1.56 28.33
CA GLY A 110 -1.67 0.96 29.32
C GLY A 110 -2.11 1.95 30.38
N ILE A 111 -3.29 2.54 30.13
CA ILE A 111 -4.26 3.04 31.13
C ILE A 111 -3.95 4.42 31.76
N VAL A 112 -4.62 5.47 31.27
CA VAL A 112 -5.67 6.18 32.02
C VAL A 112 -6.59 6.98 31.09
N ASP A 113 -7.88 6.72 31.26
CA ASP A 113 -9.04 7.36 30.64
C ASP A 113 -9.22 8.84 31.01
N GLY A 114 -9.81 9.58 30.08
CA GLY A 114 -10.93 10.46 30.43
C GLY A 114 -10.65 11.95 30.61
N THR A 115 -11.32 12.71 29.73
CA THR A 115 -11.79 14.10 29.86
C THR A 115 -10.86 15.22 29.36
N VAL A 116 -11.48 16.16 28.60
CA VAL A 116 -11.00 17.48 28.11
C VAL A 116 -10.25 17.37 26.76
N LEU A 117 -10.78 17.67 25.56
CA LEU A 117 -11.92 18.47 25.07
C LEU A 117 -12.44 17.87 23.75
N SER A 118 -13.74 17.59 23.67
CA SER A 118 -14.45 17.47 22.40
C SER A 118 -14.69 18.88 21.86
N ILE A 119 -13.87 19.28 20.89
CA ILE A 119 -14.25 20.35 19.95
C ILE A 119 -14.55 19.62 18.66
N ASP A 120 -15.80 19.70 18.22
CA ASP A 120 -16.27 19.21 16.93
C ASP A 120 -15.29 19.61 15.82
N SER A 121 -14.74 18.62 15.15
CA SER A 121 -14.09 18.77 13.85
C SER A 121 -14.49 17.57 13.01
N ALA A 122 -15.74 17.64 12.54
CA ALA A 122 -16.14 16.97 11.32
C ALA A 122 -15.39 17.66 10.16
N ASP A 123 -14.13 17.30 9.95
CA ASP A 123 -13.44 17.42 8.66
C ASP A 123 -12.09 16.69 8.71
N ALA A 124 -11.82 15.91 7.66
CA ALA A 124 -10.55 15.24 7.36
C ALA A 124 -10.08 14.12 8.31
N ALA A 125 -10.83 13.01 8.36
CA ALA A 125 -10.19 11.70 8.43
C ALA A 125 -9.49 11.46 7.09
N GLY A 126 -8.22 11.85 6.98
CA GLY A 126 -7.32 11.34 5.96
C GLY A 126 -7.17 9.84 6.19
N SER A 127 -8.09 9.03 5.66
CA SER A 127 -7.90 7.60 5.51
C SER A 127 -6.76 7.43 4.52
N ASN A 128 -5.54 7.21 5.00
CA ASN A 128 -4.47 6.71 4.14
C ASN A 128 -4.92 5.33 3.65
N ALA A 129 -5.54 5.30 2.47
CA ALA A 129 -5.84 4.06 1.78
C ALA A 129 -4.56 3.24 1.65
N PRO A 130 -4.63 1.90 1.80
CA PRO A 130 -3.44 1.07 1.74
C PRO A 130 -2.78 1.23 0.37
N LEU A 131 -1.49 1.56 0.38
CA LEU A 131 -0.71 1.80 -0.82
C LEU A 131 -0.14 0.49 -1.33
N SER A 132 -0.36 0.19 -2.61
CA SER A 132 0.23 -0.98 -3.26
C SER A 132 1.71 -0.78 -3.60
N THR A 133 2.46 -1.87 -3.68
CA THR A 133 3.85 -1.87 -4.17
C THR A 133 3.92 -1.27 -5.57
N ALA A 134 4.80 -0.28 -5.77
CA ALA A 134 4.93 0.41 -7.04
C ALA A 134 5.47 -0.54 -8.13
N ALA A 135 5.00 -0.38 -9.37
CA ALA A 135 5.42 -1.22 -10.50
C ALA A 135 6.93 -1.22 -10.75
N SER A 136 7.64 -0.15 -10.39
CA SER A 136 9.10 -0.06 -10.47
C SER A 136 9.85 -0.94 -9.48
N GLU A 137 9.17 -1.47 -8.46
CA GLU A 137 9.73 -2.31 -7.39
C GLU A 137 9.38 -3.79 -7.59
N TRP A 138 8.68 -4.14 -8.68
CA TRP A 138 8.31 -5.53 -8.94
C TRP A 138 9.52 -6.29 -9.44
N GLU A 139 9.83 -7.39 -8.76
CA GLU A 139 10.99 -8.23 -9.05
C GLU A 139 10.56 -9.70 -9.16
N GLN A 140 11.20 -10.43 -10.07
CA GLN A 140 10.97 -11.86 -10.21
C GLN A 140 11.31 -12.61 -8.91
N GLY A 141 10.44 -13.52 -8.50
CA GLY A 141 10.54 -14.29 -7.26
C GLY A 141 9.92 -13.60 -6.04
N SER A 142 9.48 -12.34 -6.16
CA SER A 142 8.78 -11.61 -5.11
C SER A 142 7.36 -11.30 -5.52
N VAL A 143 6.39 -11.60 -4.65
CA VAL A 143 4.98 -11.28 -4.90
C VAL A 143 4.73 -9.83 -4.45
N PRO A 144 4.44 -8.88 -5.35
CA PRO A 144 4.13 -7.52 -4.95
C PRO A 144 2.80 -7.46 -4.19
N GLN A 145 2.71 -6.56 -3.22
CA GLN A 145 1.48 -6.37 -2.45
C GLN A 145 0.60 -5.35 -3.16
N LEU A 146 -0.49 -5.82 -3.77
CA LEU A 146 -1.46 -5.02 -4.50
C LEU A 146 -2.80 -5.05 -3.78
N TYR A 147 -3.38 -3.89 -3.50
CA TYR A 147 -4.59 -3.79 -2.70
C TYR A 147 -5.78 -3.29 -3.52
N GLN A 148 -6.97 -3.85 -3.28
CA GLN A 148 -8.21 -3.45 -3.94
C GLN A 148 -8.58 -2.00 -3.64
N ALA A 149 -8.26 -1.54 -2.42
CA ALA A 149 -8.55 -0.18 -1.96
C ALA A 149 -7.56 0.88 -2.49
N ASP A 150 -6.60 0.51 -3.33
CA ASP A 150 -5.66 1.46 -3.93
C ASP A 150 -6.37 2.39 -4.93
N TYR A 151 -6.22 3.70 -4.71
CA TYR A 151 -6.90 4.75 -5.47
C TYR A 151 -6.61 4.73 -6.97
N GLN A 152 -5.51 4.11 -7.40
CA GLN A 152 -5.13 4.03 -8.83
C GLN A 152 -6.13 3.22 -9.67
N TRP A 153 -6.82 2.27 -9.03
CA TRP A 153 -7.78 1.40 -9.70
C TRP A 153 -9.07 1.12 -8.92
N SER A 154 -9.15 1.39 -7.62
CA SER A 154 -10.29 1.03 -6.76
C SER A 154 -11.66 1.38 -7.35
N ASP A 155 -11.76 2.55 -7.98
CA ASP A 155 -13.02 3.10 -8.50
C ASP A 155 -13.31 2.68 -9.94
N ARG A 156 -12.40 1.93 -10.58
CA ARG A 156 -12.59 1.47 -11.96
C ARG A 156 -13.68 0.39 -12.02
N PRO A 157 -14.59 0.45 -13.00
CA PRO A 157 -15.61 -0.59 -13.20
C PRO A 157 -14.98 -1.96 -13.44
N TYR A 158 -15.54 -2.98 -12.79
CA TYR A 158 -15.15 -4.37 -12.97
C TYR A 158 -16.31 -5.32 -12.66
N GLY A 159 -16.74 -6.11 -13.65
CA GLY A 159 -17.92 -6.96 -13.55
C GLY A 159 -19.16 -6.13 -13.19
N SER A 160 -19.90 -6.57 -12.18
CA SER A 160 -21.07 -5.84 -11.65
C SER A 160 -20.76 -4.74 -10.63
N GLY A 161 -19.47 -4.50 -10.33
CA GLY A 161 -19.04 -3.53 -9.32
C GLY A 161 -17.79 -2.76 -9.75
N THR A 162 -16.87 -2.57 -8.82
CA THR A 162 -15.57 -1.93 -9.07
C THR A 162 -14.42 -2.86 -8.72
N MET A 163 -13.20 -2.48 -9.10
CA MET A 163 -11.98 -3.17 -8.64
C MET A 163 -11.88 -3.20 -7.11
N GLY A 164 -12.30 -2.12 -6.44
CA GLY A 164 -12.35 -2.02 -4.99
C GLY A 164 -13.25 -3.07 -4.34
N SER A 165 -14.38 -3.41 -4.97
CA SER A 165 -15.32 -4.39 -4.42
C SER A 165 -15.05 -5.82 -4.88
N SER A 166 -14.58 -5.99 -6.13
CA SER A 166 -14.63 -7.27 -6.86
C SER A 166 -13.32 -7.64 -7.57
N GLY A 167 -12.27 -6.83 -7.40
CA GLY A 167 -10.97 -6.99 -8.07
C GLY A 167 -10.00 -8.00 -7.45
N ALA A 168 -10.38 -8.76 -6.42
CA ALA A 168 -9.46 -9.69 -5.74
C ALA A 168 -8.79 -10.69 -6.70
N ALA A 169 -9.55 -11.27 -7.62
CA ALA A 169 -9.03 -12.23 -8.61
C ALA A 169 -8.05 -11.61 -9.62
N PRO A 170 -8.38 -10.52 -10.36
CA PRO A 170 -7.43 -9.92 -11.29
C PRO A 170 -6.19 -9.36 -10.57
N LEU A 171 -6.31 -8.83 -9.35
CA LEU A 171 -5.15 -8.43 -8.55
C LEU A 171 -4.28 -9.63 -8.20
N SER A 172 -4.85 -10.73 -7.69
CA SER A 172 -4.11 -11.95 -7.34
C SER A 172 -3.35 -12.51 -8.55
N LEU A 173 -3.98 -12.50 -9.73
CA LEU A 173 -3.34 -12.97 -10.96
C LEU A 173 -2.22 -12.03 -11.42
N ALA A 174 -2.38 -10.70 -11.30
CA ALA A 174 -1.32 -9.73 -11.59
C ALA A 174 -0.12 -9.90 -10.65
N MET A 175 -0.35 -10.11 -9.35
CA MET A 175 0.71 -10.39 -8.37
C MET A 175 1.52 -11.63 -8.74
N VAL A 176 0.82 -12.72 -9.10
CA VAL A 176 1.44 -13.98 -9.50
C VAL A 176 2.21 -13.83 -10.80
N HIS A 177 1.66 -13.12 -11.79
CA HIS A 177 2.36 -12.82 -13.03
C HIS A 177 3.66 -12.08 -12.75
N ALA A 178 3.61 -10.97 -12.00
CA ALA A 178 4.78 -10.17 -11.66
C ALA A 178 5.84 -11.01 -10.91
N CYS A 179 5.42 -11.85 -9.96
CA CYS A 179 6.33 -12.77 -9.25
C CYS A 179 7.03 -13.74 -10.20
N LEU A 180 6.32 -14.33 -11.15
CA LEU A 180 6.87 -15.36 -12.02
C LEU A 180 7.72 -14.80 -13.17
N THR A 181 7.36 -13.63 -13.71
CA THR A 181 8.00 -13.06 -14.91
C THR A 181 8.92 -11.88 -14.61
N GLY A 182 8.72 -11.20 -13.48
CA GLY A 182 9.34 -9.90 -13.20
C GLY A 182 8.81 -8.77 -14.10
N ASP A 183 7.76 -9.02 -14.90
CA ASP A 183 7.22 -8.05 -15.84
C ASP A 183 5.99 -7.33 -15.25
N ALA A 184 6.06 -5.99 -15.28
CA ALA A 184 5.00 -5.10 -14.83
C ALA A 184 3.98 -4.73 -15.93
N SER A 185 4.12 -5.27 -17.15
CA SER A 185 3.19 -5.00 -18.26
C SER A 185 1.77 -5.51 -18.02
N MET A 186 1.61 -6.54 -17.18
CA MET A 186 0.33 -7.14 -16.83
C MET A 186 -0.05 -6.79 -15.39
N GLY A 187 -0.36 -5.53 -15.15
CA GLY A 187 -0.81 -5.02 -13.85
C GLY A 187 -2.30 -5.24 -13.57
N PRO A 188 -2.79 -4.73 -12.41
CA PRO A 188 -4.19 -4.88 -11.99
C PRO A 188 -5.20 -4.45 -13.05
N VAL A 189 -4.93 -3.32 -13.71
CA VAL A 189 -5.82 -2.73 -14.71
C VAL A 189 -5.83 -3.56 -15.99
N GLU A 190 -4.67 -4.04 -16.41
CA GLU A 190 -4.50 -4.79 -17.66
C GLU A 190 -5.16 -6.16 -17.55
N VAL A 191 -4.97 -6.85 -16.41
CA VAL A 191 -5.63 -8.14 -16.13
C VAL A 191 -7.15 -7.96 -15.98
N ALA A 192 -7.61 -6.92 -15.28
CA ALA A 192 -9.04 -6.63 -15.17
C ALA A 192 -9.67 -6.28 -16.53
N SER A 193 -8.93 -5.58 -17.39
CA SER A 193 -9.37 -5.25 -18.74
C SER A 193 -9.40 -6.49 -19.63
N LEU A 194 -8.43 -7.39 -19.49
CA LEU A 194 -8.44 -8.70 -20.16
C LEU A 194 -9.69 -9.50 -19.77
N ALA A 195 -9.94 -9.60 -18.46
CA ALA A 195 -11.09 -10.31 -17.91
C ALA A 195 -12.42 -9.77 -18.45
N GLN A 196 -12.58 -8.46 -18.54
CA GLN A 196 -13.78 -7.85 -19.14
C GLN A 196 -13.89 -8.12 -20.64
N ARG A 197 -12.81 -7.92 -21.40
CA ARG A 197 -12.82 -8.16 -22.87
C ARG A 197 -13.13 -9.61 -23.24
N LYS A 198 -12.73 -10.56 -22.40
CA LYS A 198 -12.92 -12.00 -22.62
C LYS A 198 -14.18 -12.55 -21.96
N GLY A 199 -14.94 -11.73 -21.24
CA GLY A 199 -16.16 -12.14 -20.54
C GLY A 199 -15.91 -12.97 -19.28
N TYR A 200 -14.68 -13.00 -18.76
CA TYR A 200 -14.38 -13.66 -17.48
C TYR A 200 -14.93 -12.87 -16.28
N ALA A 201 -15.04 -11.54 -16.39
CA ALA A 201 -15.56 -10.70 -15.31
C ALA A 201 -17.07 -10.89 -15.05
N ASP A 202 -17.80 -11.47 -16.00
CA ASP A 202 -19.25 -11.71 -15.91
C ASP A 202 -19.59 -13.12 -15.42
N GLN A 203 -18.57 -13.94 -15.15
CA GLN A 203 -18.76 -15.30 -14.66
C GLN A 203 -19.14 -15.32 -13.17
N PRO A 204 -19.85 -16.38 -12.71
CA PRO A 204 -20.27 -16.50 -11.31
C PRO A 204 -19.09 -16.61 -10.34
N ASP A 205 -17.96 -17.12 -10.81
CA ASP A 205 -16.70 -17.18 -10.09
C ASP A 205 -15.55 -16.80 -11.03
N ALA A 206 -14.38 -16.54 -10.47
CA ALA A 206 -13.20 -16.15 -11.22
C ALA A 206 -12.39 -17.33 -11.78
N THR A 207 -12.91 -18.57 -11.77
CA THR A 207 -12.14 -19.77 -12.17
C THR A 207 -11.62 -19.63 -13.58
N ALA A 208 -12.46 -19.22 -14.55
CA ALA A 208 -12.00 -19.08 -15.94
C ALA A 208 -10.94 -17.97 -16.11
N LEU A 209 -11.01 -16.88 -15.34
CA LEU A 209 -9.93 -15.88 -15.32
C LEU A 209 -8.63 -16.49 -14.80
N LEU A 210 -8.73 -17.24 -13.70
CA LEU A 210 -7.61 -17.83 -13.00
C LEU A 210 -7.00 -19.05 -13.72
N THR A 211 -7.70 -19.64 -14.68
CA THR A 211 -7.18 -20.74 -15.52
C THR A 211 -6.91 -20.30 -16.95
N ASP A 212 -7.96 -19.99 -17.70
CA ASP A 212 -7.87 -19.69 -19.13
C ASP A 212 -7.27 -18.31 -19.35
N GLY A 213 -7.70 -17.32 -18.55
CA GLY A 213 -7.12 -15.99 -18.54
C GLY A 213 -5.64 -15.99 -18.15
N ALA A 214 -5.24 -16.88 -17.23
CA ALA A 214 -3.82 -17.09 -16.90
C ALA A 214 -3.02 -17.63 -18.09
N ALA A 215 -3.58 -18.56 -18.86
CA ALA A 215 -2.97 -19.07 -20.09
C ALA A 215 -2.79 -17.98 -21.15
N GLU A 216 -3.75 -17.05 -21.28
CA GLU A 216 -3.65 -15.93 -22.23
C GLU A 216 -2.50 -14.96 -21.92
N ILE A 217 -2.05 -14.91 -20.65
CA ILE A 217 -0.97 -14.03 -20.19
C ILE A 217 0.34 -14.79 -19.99
N GLY A 218 0.47 -15.98 -20.59
CA GLY A 218 1.71 -16.76 -20.57
C GLY A 218 1.97 -17.51 -19.28
N LEU A 219 0.95 -17.77 -18.46
CA LEU A 219 1.05 -18.59 -17.26
C LEU A 219 0.37 -19.94 -17.45
N THR A 220 0.77 -20.93 -16.65
CA THR A 220 0.08 -22.22 -16.54
C THR A 220 -0.54 -22.31 -15.15
N ALA A 221 -1.82 -22.63 -15.08
CA ALA A 221 -2.54 -22.87 -13.82
C ALA A 221 -2.78 -24.36 -13.65
N ARG A 222 -2.35 -24.93 -12.51
CA ARG A 222 -2.57 -26.34 -12.18
C ARG A 222 -3.38 -26.46 -10.90
N PRO A 223 -4.49 -27.23 -10.89
CA PRO A 223 -5.27 -27.41 -9.67
C PRO A 223 -4.41 -28.09 -8.59
N VAL A 224 -4.55 -27.63 -7.36
CA VAL A 224 -3.85 -28.17 -6.19
C VAL A 224 -4.86 -28.82 -5.26
N GLU A 225 -4.57 -30.04 -4.84
CA GLU A 225 -5.37 -30.73 -3.83
C GLU A 225 -5.33 -29.95 -2.50
N ALA A 226 -6.46 -29.93 -1.78
CA ALA A 226 -6.57 -29.33 -0.45
C ALA A 226 -5.87 -30.18 0.64
N SER A 227 -4.55 -30.30 0.52
CA SER A 227 -3.70 -30.94 1.51
C SER A 227 -2.45 -30.10 1.78
N GLU A 228 -2.01 -30.11 3.04
CA GLU A 228 -0.77 -29.43 3.45
C GLU A 228 0.43 -29.94 2.63
N LEU A 229 0.49 -31.26 2.37
CA LEU A 229 1.55 -31.86 1.58
C LEU A 229 1.59 -31.32 0.15
N ALA A 230 0.44 -31.20 -0.52
CA ALA A 230 0.37 -30.68 -1.88
C ALA A 230 0.78 -29.20 -1.92
N LEU A 231 0.27 -28.37 -1.00
CA LEU A 231 0.66 -26.97 -0.89
C LEU A 231 2.16 -26.78 -0.65
N ARG A 232 2.73 -27.52 0.31
CA ARG A 232 4.17 -27.47 0.60
C ARG A 232 5.01 -27.82 -0.63
N ARG A 233 4.60 -28.82 -1.40
CA ARG A 233 5.31 -29.21 -2.63
C ARG A 233 5.32 -28.08 -3.66
N GLN A 234 4.21 -27.39 -3.87
CA GLN A 234 4.13 -26.30 -4.84
C GLN A 234 4.93 -25.07 -4.38
N LEU A 235 4.70 -24.63 -3.14
CA LEU A 235 5.36 -23.44 -2.61
C LEU A 235 6.88 -23.61 -2.48
N ASN A 236 7.36 -24.78 -2.03
CA ASN A 236 8.80 -25.06 -1.97
C ASN A 236 9.45 -25.19 -3.35
N ALA A 237 8.67 -25.48 -4.39
CA ALA A 237 9.14 -25.49 -5.77
C ALA A 237 9.13 -24.09 -6.41
N GLY A 238 8.73 -23.04 -5.66
CA GLY A 238 8.67 -21.66 -6.14
C GLY A 238 7.42 -21.36 -6.96
N PHE A 239 6.38 -22.21 -6.91
CA PHE A 239 5.12 -21.94 -7.59
C PHE A 239 4.13 -21.27 -6.62
N PRO A 240 3.83 -19.98 -6.79
CA PRO A 240 2.81 -19.31 -5.99
C PRO A 240 1.43 -19.92 -6.27
N VAL A 241 0.56 -19.90 -5.26
CA VAL A 241 -0.76 -20.54 -5.32
C VAL A 241 -1.84 -19.48 -5.11
N ILE A 242 -2.86 -19.43 -5.96
CA ILE A 242 -4.06 -18.62 -5.70
C ILE A 242 -5.13 -19.52 -5.10
N CYS A 243 -5.73 -19.08 -3.99
CA CYS A 243 -6.79 -19.79 -3.29
C CYS A 243 -8.08 -18.98 -3.35
N ALA A 244 -9.19 -19.64 -3.69
CA ALA A 244 -10.52 -19.12 -3.42
C ALA A 244 -10.88 -19.46 -1.97
N VAL A 245 -11.07 -18.44 -1.14
CA VAL A 245 -11.36 -18.61 0.29
C VAL A 245 -12.70 -18.00 0.66
N SER A 246 -13.43 -18.66 1.55
CA SER A 246 -14.70 -18.19 2.09
C SER A 246 -14.82 -18.63 3.55
N SER A 247 -14.38 -17.77 4.46
CA SER A 247 -14.61 -17.93 5.91
C SER A 247 -14.78 -16.57 6.57
N ASP A 248 -15.30 -16.55 7.79
CA ASP A 248 -15.41 -15.32 8.58
C ASP A 248 -14.06 -14.64 8.78
N ALA A 249 -12.98 -15.41 8.86
CA ALA A 249 -11.62 -14.89 8.96
C ALA A 249 -11.16 -14.13 7.70
N PHE A 250 -11.80 -14.38 6.54
CA PHE A 250 -11.56 -13.69 5.27
C PHE A 250 -12.70 -12.73 4.87
N GLY A 251 -13.60 -12.39 5.81
CA GLY A 251 -14.67 -11.43 5.58
C GLY A 251 -16.00 -12.04 5.11
N GLY A 252 -16.17 -13.36 5.21
CA GLY A 252 -17.45 -14.08 5.05
C GLY A 252 -17.97 -14.19 3.60
N ARG A 253 -17.41 -13.44 2.66
CA ARG A 253 -17.67 -13.58 1.21
C ARG A 253 -16.49 -14.28 0.54
N THR A 254 -16.77 -15.03 -0.53
CA THR A 254 -15.71 -15.61 -1.35
C THR A 254 -14.78 -14.51 -1.88
N THR A 255 -13.49 -14.64 -1.59
CA THR A 255 -12.42 -13.78 -2.08
C THR A 255 -11.25 -14.64 -2.57
N TYR A 256 -10.25 -14.00 -3.17
CA TYR A 256 -9.07 -14.65 -3.72
C TYR A 256 -7.82 -14.09 -3.06
N ILE A 257 -6.95 -14.99 -2.60
CA ILE A 257 -5.69 -14.65 -1.94
C ILE A 257 -4.54 -15.38 -2.62
N VAL A 258 -3.33 -14.85 -2.48
CA VAL A 258 -2.10 -15.45 -2.99
C VAL A 258 -1.29 -16.04 -1.84
N LEU A 259 -0.91 -17.30 -1.95
CA LEU A 259 0.08 -17.94 -1.09
C LEU A 259 1.45 -17.78 -1.74
N CYS A 260 2.30 -16.97 -1.11
CA CYS A 260 3.60 -16.57 -1.66
C CYS A 260 4.71 -17.57 -1.30
N GLY A 261 4.58 -18.26 -0.17
CA GLY A 261 5.61 -19.15 0.34
C GLY A 261 5.35 -19.61 1.76
N ILE A 262 6.38 -20.21 2.35
CA ILE A 262 6.37 -20.73 3.72
C ILE A 262 7.53 -20.08 4.47
N ASP A 263 7.24 -19.55 5.66
CA ASP A 263 8.25 -18.92 6.50
C ASP A 263 9.12 -19.94 7.28
N GLU A 264 10.14 -19.45 7.97
CA GLU A 264 11.05 -20.26 8.78
C GLU A 264 10.36 -21.01 9.94
N HIS A 265 9.16 -20.58 10.32
CA HIS A 265 8.33 -21.20 11.35
C HIS A 265 7.28 -22.15 10.77
N SER A 266 7.40 -22.52 9.49
CA SER A 266 6.44 -23.38 8.79
C SER A 266 5.01 -22.82 8.75
N ARG A 267 4.87 -21.50 8.65
CA ARG A 267 3.58 -20.82 8.42
C ARG A 267 3.49 -20.27 7.01
N LEU A 268 2.27 -20.19 6.50
CA LEU A 268 1.98 -19.62 5.19
C LEU A 268 2.15 -18.10 5.19
N VAL A 269 2.85 -17.63 4.16
CA VAL A 269 2.92 -16.21 3.81
C VAL A 269 1.83 -15.93 2.80
N VAL A 270 0.88 -15.08 3.17
CA VAL A 270 -0.32 -14.78 2.39
C VAL A 270 -0.26 -13.32 1.94
N CYS A 271 -0.63 -13.06 0.69
CA CYS A 271 -0.94 -11.73 0.20
C CYS A 271 -2.44 -11.69 -0.14
N ASP A 272 -3.18 -10.89 0.61
CA ASP A 272 -4.62 -10.71 0.44
C ASP A 272 -4.91 -9.32 -0.14
N PRO A 273 -5.37 -9.24 -1.40
CA PRO A 273 -5.71 -7.97 -2.04
C PRO A 273 -6.75 -7.15 -1.27
N GLY A 274 -7.60 -7.78 -0.47
CA GLY A 274 -8.67 -7.14 0.28
C GLY A 274 -8.28 -6.69 1.69
N SER A 275 -7.08 -7.00 2.19
CA SER A 275 -6.68 -6.61 3.55
C SER A 275 -5.16 -6.62 3.79
N VAL A 276 -4.65 -5.48 4.23
CA VAL A 276 -3.28 -5.34 4.74
C VAL A 276 -3.08 -6.20 6.00
N ASP A 277 -4.00 -6.12 6.95
CA ASP A 277 -3.90 -6.87 8.22
C ASP A 277 -3.78 -8.38 8.01
N ARG A 278 -4.53 -8.93 7.03
CA ARG A 278 -4.43 -10.36 6.67
C ARG A 278 -3.15 -10.70 5.93
N THR A 279 -2.57 -9.75 5.21
CA THR A 279 -1.29 -9.89 4.51
C THR A 279 -0.10 -9.86 5.47
N GLU A 280 -0.15 -9.03 6.51
CA GLU A 280 0.91 -8.95 7.53
C GLU A 280 0.93 -10.17 8.47
N LYS A 281 -0.22 -10.86 8.59
CA LYS A 281 -0.36 -12.06 9.42
C LYS A 281 0.29 -13.29 8.77
N ARG A 282 0.84 -14.16 9.63
CA ARG A 282 1.27 -15.52 9.25
C ARG A 282 0.18 -16.52 9.58
N TRP A 283 -0.14 -17.38 8.61
CA TRP A 283 -1.29 -18.29 8.68
C TRP A 283 -0.84 -19.73 8.87
N SER A 284 -1.61 -20.53 9.62
CA SER A 284 -1.38 -21.97 9.62
C SER A 284 -1.94 -22.57 8.33
N PHE A 285 -1.48 -23.78 7.98
CA PHE A 285 -2.06 -24.51 6.84
C PHE A 285 -3.54 -24.81 7.06
N ASP A 286 -3.92 -25.19 8.29
CA ASP A 286 -5.29 -25.52 8.64
C ASP A 286 -6.23 -24.31 8.48
N ASP A 287 -5.80 -23.11 8.88
CA ASP A 287 -6.59 -21.87 8.73
C ASP A 287 -6.96 -21.61 7.25
N VAL A 288 -6.02 -21.85 6.32
CA VAL A 288 -6.23 -21.58 4.90
C VAL A 288 -6.97 -22.73 4.24
N LEU A 289 -6.57 -23.98 4.53
CA LEU A 289 -7.18 -25.19 3.93
C LEU A 289 -8.65 -25.34 4.31
N SER A 290 -9.02 -25.09 5.57
CA SER A 290 -10.42 -25.15 6.01
C SER A 290 -11.28 -24.04 5.40
N ALA A 291 -10.69 -22.91 5.02
CA ALA A 291 -11.39 -21.81 4.37
C ALA A 291 -11.42 -21.90 2.83
N SER A 292 -10.59 -22.77 2.25
CA SER A 292 -10.36 -22.82 0.81
C SER A 292 -11.33 -23.75 0.09
N SER A 293 -11.95 -23.26 -0.99
CA SER A 293 -12.80 -24.05 -1.87
C SER A 293 -12.07 -24.58 -3.10
N SER A 294 -11.15 -23.79 -3.66
CA SER A 294 -10.38 -24.12 -4.86
C SER A 294 -8.99 -23.50 -4.82
N MET A 295 -7.99 -24.19 -5.39
CA MET A 295 -6.59 -23.74 -5.40
C MET A 295 -5.90 -24.06 -6.71
N TRP A 296 -5.06 -23.13 -7.17
CA TRP A 296 -4.28 -23.28 -8.40
C TRP A 296 -2.84 -22.82 -8.17
N ALA A 297 -1.88 -23.66 -8.52
CA ALA A 297 -0.46 -23.32 -8.56
C ALA A 297 -0.09 -22.80 -9.95
N TYR A 298 0.75 -21.77 -9.98
CA TYR A 298 1.12 -21.09 -11.20
C TYR A 298 2.60 -21.26 -11.54
N GLY A 299 2.88 -21.41 -12.83
CA GLY A 299 4.24 -21.34 -13.38
C GLY A 299 4.23 -20.66 -14.75
N VAL A 300 5.39 -20.25 -15.24
CA VAL A 300 5.53 -19.67 -16.59
C VAL A 300 5.23 -20.74 -17.64
N ALA A 301 4.48 -20.38 -18.68
CA ALA A 301 4.27 -21.25 -19.84
C ALA A 301 5.60 -21.44 -20.59
N GLY A 302 6.04 -22.69 -20.74
CA GLY A 302 7.26 -23.08 -21.44
C GLY A 302 7.06 -23.30 -22.93
#